data_AF-A0A359E7U5-F1
#
_entry.id   AF-A0A359E7U5-F1
#
_cell.length_a   1.000
_cell.length_b   1.000
_cell.length_c   1.000
_cell.angle_alpha   90.00
_cell.angle_beta   90.00
_cell.angle_gamma   90.00
#
_symmetry.space_group_name_H-M   'P 1'
#
loop_
_entity.id
_entity.type
_entity.pdbx_description
1 polymer ?
#
loop_
_entity_poly.entity_id
_entity_poly.type
_entity_poly.pdbx_seq_one_letter_code
_entity_poly.pdbx_strand_id
1 'polypeptide(L)'
;MWNELLDSSEKNWVLFVEDDEVIRFNDFPEEAVHEKQWSPALIIHSHSEKLYQHYQIRLVHKAETRVFEGKNLPDCTRHIINNGIELSSMPILIERGGSPVIEVDPSDELTMQSYSPQLYLVQGDQYFKQGKYVHASAQYRQLLKTKRLLPFDRLGAVNGLASCLAEQYKWPQALSLVQTSIEAEPFQSLPYLIQFKIYQLQKNWHEAYQSLNKYYERIELYSRANFDVKIGEEETLMNLADLALKAGLRSEASGFLNELFTIKNGEVDRAFLQKLFVLSVELSDYNKSVFFFDKMFDKALTKGSMDEQMREELNDYMAMFMQKEWYDFAYNLYRELYNEHPHDDEYRRRLIVASVKTNRVEQA
;
A
#
# COMPACT_ATOMS: atom_id res chain seq x y z
N MET A 1 -2.10 -27.98 -25.16
CA MET A 1 -2.68 -28.05 -23.81
C MET A 1 -3.96 -27.22 -23.65
N TRP A 2 -3.92 -25.89 -23.50
CA TRP A 2 -5.12 -25.06 -23.20
C TRP A 2 -6.33 -25.32 -24.13
N ASN A 3 -6.12 -25.28 -25.45
CA ASN A 3 -7.20 -25.57 -26.41
C ASN A 3 -7.64 -27.04 -26.37
N GLU A 4 -6.72 -28.00 -26.19
CA GLU A 4 -7.07 -29.44 -26.11
C GLU A 4 -7.95 -29.72 -24.89
N LEU A 5 -7.62 -29.09 -23.75
CA LEU A 5 -8.44 -29.17 -22.54
C LEU A 5 -9.82 -28.53 -22.76
N LEU A 6 -9.89 -27.38 -23.42
CA LEU A 6 -11.16 -26.72 -23.78
C LEU A 6 -12.02 -27.61 -24.69
N ASP A 7 -11.40 -28.22 -25.71
CA ASP A 7 -12.08 -29.09 -26.68
C ASP A 7 -12.65 -30.35 -26.00
N SER A 8 -11.91 -30.91 -25.04
CA SER A 8 -12.29 -32.10 -24.27
C SER A 8 -13.44 -31.86 -23.28
N SER A 9 -13.71 -30.61 -22.92
CA SER A 9 -14.78 -30.27 -21.97
C SER A 9 -16.17 -30.47 -22.57
N GLU A 10 -17.07 -31.10 -21.81
CA GLU A 10 -18.50 -31.19 -22.16
C GLU A 10 -19.30 -29.92 -21.80
N LYS A 11 -18.67 -28.97 -21.09
CA LYS A 11 -19.32 -27.72 -20.66
C LYS A 11 -19.12 -26.62 -21.71
N ASN A 12 -20.11 -25.74 -21.80
CA ASN A 12 -20.08 -24.58 -22.70
C ASN A 12 -19.05 -23.52 -22.29
N TRP A 13 -18.58 -23.57 -21.05
CA TRP A 13 -17.58 -22.67 -20.51
C TRP A 13 -16.65 -23.43 -19.58
N VAL A 14 -15.41 -22.96 -19.47
CA VAL A 14 -14.37 -23.56 -18.65
C VAL A 14 -13.64 -22.45 -17.91
N LEU A 15 -13.50 -22.60 -16.59
CA LEU A 15 -12.56 -21.84 -15.79
C LEU A 15 -11.29 -22.69 -15.62
N PHE A 16 -10.17 -22.19 -16.11
CA PHE A 16 -8.88 -22.82 -15.92
C PHE A 16 -8.22 -22.35 -14.63
N VAL A 17 -7.71 -23.31 -13.86
CA VAL A 17 -7.13 -23.11 -12.53
C VAL A 17 -5.90 -24.00 -12.42
N GLU A 18 -4.83 -23.51 -11.81
CA GLU A 18 -3.62 -24.28 -11.52
C GLU A 18 -3.66 -24.87 -10.09
N ASP A 19 -2.85 -25.91 -9.84
CA ASP A 19 -2.93 -26.71 -8.59
C ASP A 19 -2.69 -25.88 -7.30
N ASP A 20 -1.96 -24.77 -7.39
CA ASP A 20 -1.64 -23.89 -6.26
C ASP A 20 -2.55 -22.64 -6.17
N GLU A 21 -3.63 -22.59 -6.95
CA GLU A 21 -4.55 -21.46 -7.02
C GLU A 21 -5.81 -21.68 -6.16
N VAL A 22 -6.19 -20.67 -5.36
CA VAL A 22 -7.40 -20.67 -4.54
C VAL A 22 -8.39 -19.65 -5.08
N ILE A 23 -9.57 -20.13 -5.50
CA ILE A 23 -10.62 -19.28 -6.07
C ILE A 23 -11.54 -18.77 -4.97
N ARG A 24 -11.79 -17.46 -4.95
CA ARG A 24 -12.80 -16.87 -4.07
C ARG A 24 -14.19 -16.96 -4.73
N PHE A 25 -14.84 -18.12 -4.62
CA PHE A 25 -16.16 -18.35 -5.24
C PHE A 25 -17.26 -17.40 -4.75
N ASN A 26 -17.14 -16.83 -3.55
CA ASN A 26 -18.10 -15.84 -3.05
C ASN A 26 -18.05 -14.53 -3.85
N ASP A 27 -16.92 -14.24 -4.51
CA ASP A 27 -16.72 -13.06 -5.35
C ASP A 27 -16.94 -13.39 -6.84
N PHE A 28 -17.48 -14.57 -7.15
CA PHE A 28 -17.70 -15.01 -8.52
C PHE A 28 -18.83 -14.18 -9.15
N PRO A 29 -18.62 -13.52 -10.31
CA PRO A 29 -19.65 -12.66 -10.88
C PRO A 29 -20.87 -13.46 -11.32
N GLU A 30 -22.08 -13.03 -10.95
CA GLU A 30 -23.34 -13.72 -11.29
C GLU A 30 -23.54 -13.83 -12.82
N GLU A 31 -23.08 -12.83 -13.57
CA GLU A 31 -23.11 -12.77 -15.04
C GLU A 31 -21.77 -13.15 -15.69
N ALA A 32 -20.85 -13.80 -14.98
CA ALA A 32 -19.50 -14.11 -15.48
C ALA A 32 -19.49 -14.98 -16.76
N VAL A 33 -20.62 -15.63 -17.06
CA VAL A 33 -20.73 -16.71 -18.03
C VAL A 33 -21.67 -16.30 -19.18
N HIS A 34 -21.17 -15.45 -20.08
CA HIS A 34 -21.86 -15.12 -21.32
C HIS A 34 -20.91 -15.24 -22.51
N GLU A 35 -21.39 -15.73 -23.66
CA GLU A 35 -20.54 -15.96 -24.84
C GLU A 35 -19.82 -14.68 -25.31
N LYS A 36 -20.49 -13.53 -25.19
CA LYS A 36 -19.99 -12.21 -25.62
C LYS A 36 -19.45 -11.32 -24.51
N GLN A 37 -19.46 -11.78 -23.26
CA GLN A 37 -18.93 -11.01 -22.14
C GLN A 37 -18.18 -11.92 -21.18
N TRP A 38 -16.86 -11.74 -21.09
CA TRP A 38 -15.99 -12.61 -20.30
C TRP A 38 -15.44 -11.87 -19.09
N SER A 39 -15.45 -12.53 -17.94
CA SER A 39 -14.78 -12.02 -16.74
C SER A 39 -13.31 -12.43 -16.73
N PRO A 40 -12.38 -11.46 -16.71
CA PRO A 40 -10.97 -11.77 -16.53
C PRO A 40 -10.71 -12.36 -15.13
N ALA A 41 -9.63 -13.11 -14.98
CA ALA A 41 -9.12 -13.48 -13.66
C ALA A 41 -8.10 -12.45 -13.19
N LEU A 42 -8.24 -12.03 -11.93
CA LEU A 42 -7.24 -11.24 -11.21
C LEU A 42 -6.52 -12.17 -10.24
N ILE A 43 -5.29 -12.52 -10.62
CA ILE A 43 -4.42 -13.39 -9.83
C ILE A 43 -3.61 -12.53 -8.87
N ILE A 44 -3.74 -12.82 -7.59
CA ILE A 44 -3.14 -12.07 -6.48
C ILE A 44 -2.14 -12.97 -5.77
N HIS A 45 -0.93 -12.45 -5.53
CA HIS A 45 0.06 -13.14 -4.71
C HIS A 45 0.87 -12.13 -3.91
N SER A 46 1.40 -12.58 -2.77
CA SER A 46 2.23 -11.77 -1.88
C SER A 46 3.69 -12.14 -2.03
N HIS A 47 4.57 -11.15 -2.10
CA HIS A 47 6.02 -11.34 -2.08
C HIS A 47 6.71 -10.16 -1.40
N SER A 48 7.51 -10.43 -0.36
CA SER A 48 8.27 -9.41 0.38
C SER A 48 7.40 -8.23 0.86
N GLU A 49 6.31 -8.51 1.58
CA GLU A 49 5.34 -7.52 2.11
C GLU A 49 4.58 -6.69 1.04
N LYS A 50 4.74 -7.03 -0.24
CA LYS A 50 3.99 -6.43 -1.34
C LYS A 50 2.99 -7.41 -1.91
N LEU A 51 1.87 -6.86 -2.38
CA LEU A 51 0.83 -7.62 -3.03
C LEU A 51 0.84 -7.30 -4.52
N TYR A 52 1.00 -8.34 -5.33
CA TYR A 52 1.16 -8.26 -6.78
C TYR A 52 -0.10 -8.76 -7.47
N GLN A 53 -0.44 -8.12 -8.58
CA GLN A 53 -1.66 -8.36 -9.33
C GLN A 53 -1.35 -8.68 -10.79
N HIS A 54 -1.92 -9.78 -11.28
CA HIS A 54 -1.81 -10.19 -12.67
C HIS A 54 -3.19 -10.46 -13.28
N TYR A 55 -3.44 -9.86 -14.43
CA TYR A 55 -4.60 -10.16 -15.25
C TYR A 55 -4.29 -11.30 -16.21
N GLN A 56 -5.19 -12.28 -16.24
CA GLN A 56 -5.20 -13.35 -17.23
C GLN A 56 -6.64 -13.70 -17.60
N ILE A 57 -6.86 -14.17 -18.81
CA ILE A 57 -8.18 -14.70 -19.20
C ILE A 57 -8.19 -16.20 -18.92
N ARG A 58 -8.90 -16.58 -17.85
CA ARG A 58 -9.01 -17.98 -17.39
C ARG A 58 -10.42 -18.55 -17.53
N LEU A 59 -11.45 -17.70 -17.49
CA LEU A 59 -12.82 -18.10 -17.80
C LEU A 59 -13.09 -17.85 -19.29
N VAL A 60 -13.37 -18.92 -20.02
CA VAL A 60 -13.62 -18.85 -21.47
C VAL A 60 -14.84 -19.65 -21.87
N HIS A 61 -15.55 -19.15 -22.86
CA HIS A 61 -16.60 -19.90 -23.53
C HIS A 61 -15.97 -20.84 -24.57
N LYS A 62 -16.51 -22.05 -24.69
CA LYS A 62 -16.11 -23.00 -25.74
C LYS A 62 -16.43 -22.39 -27.11
N ALA A 63 -15.52 -22.55 -28.05
CA ALA A 63 -15.64 -22.02 -29.40
C ALA A 63 -15.22 -23.08 -30.43
N GLU A 64 -15.72 -22.96 -31.66
CA GLU A 64 -15.33 -23.84 -32.78
C GLU A 64 -13.92 -23.53 -33.30
N THR A 65 -13.40 -22.35 -32.97
CA THR A 65 -12.06 -21.90 -33.37
C THR A 65 -11.12 -21.91 -32.17
N ARG A 66 -9.82 -22.03 -32.46
CA ARG A 66 -8.77 -21.95 -31.45
C ARG A 66 -8.89 -20.64 -30.65
N VAL A 67 -9.03 -20.77 -29.34
CA VAL A 67 -9.20 -19.63 -28.41
C VAL A 67 -7.85 -19.09 -27.95
N PHE A 68 -6.93 -19.98 -27.59
CA PHE A 68 -5.64 -19.62 -27.00
C PHE A 68 -4.47 -19.71 -28.00
N GLU A 69 -3.64 -18.69 -27.98
CA GLU A 69 -2.29 -18.62 -28.54
C GLU A 69 -1.26 -18.70 -27.40
N GLY A 70 0.03 -18.77 -27.76
CA GLY A 70 1.10 -18.98 -26.80
C GLY A 70 1.24 -20.43 -26.33
N LYS A 71 2.32 -20.70 -25.58
CA LYS A 71 2.64 -22.03 -25.02
C LYS A 71 2.37 -22.05 -23.52
N ASN A 72 3.12 -21.25 -22.77
CA ASN A 72 3.02 -21.16 -21.31
C ASN A 72 2.32 -19.87 -20.85
N LEU A 73 2.14 -18.91 -21.75
CA LEU A 73 1.34 -17.70 -21.55
C LEU A 73 0.06 -17.81 -22.40
N PRO A 74 -1.07 -18.28 -21.84
CA PRO A 74 -2.31 -18.37 -22.60
C PRO A 74 -2.79 -16.98 -23.03
N ASP A 75 -2.88 -16.74 -24.33
CA ASP A 75 -3.37 -15.48 -24.90
C ASP A 75 -4.61 -15.69 -25.76
N CYS A 76 -5.70 -15.00 -25.43
CA CYS A 76 -6.92 -15.00 -26.23
C CYS A 76 -7.23 -13.62 -26.83
N THR A 77 -6.28 -12.67 -26.80
CA THR A 77 -6.44 -11.31 -27.34
C THR A 77 -7.00 -11.32 -28.76
N ARG A 78 -6.47 -12.20 -29.62
CA ARG A 78 -6.92 -12.29 -31.03
C ARG A 78 -8.36 -12.80 -31.12
N HIS A 79 -8.71 -13.81 -30.32
CA HIS A 79 -10.05 -14.39 -30.29
C HIS A 79 -11.07 -13.37 -29.77
N ILE A 80 -10.78 -12.70 -28.65
CA ILE A 80 -11.62 -11.66 -28.04
C ILE A 80 -11.91 -10.54 -29.04
N ILE A 81 -10.88 -9.97 -29.66
CA ILE A 81 -11.03 -8.85 -30.59
C ILE A 81 -11.79 -9.26 -31.86
N ASN A 82 -11.47 -10.42 -32.45
CA ASN A 82 -12.12 -10.85 -33.68
C ASN A 82 -13.62 -11.16 -33.49
N ASN A 83 -14.01 -11.61 -32.30
CA ASN A 83 -15.38 -12.02 -32.01
C ASN A 83 -16.19 -10.94 -31.27
N GLY A 84 -15.59 -9.77 -31.00
CA GLY A 84 -16.25 -8.67 -30.29
C GLY A 84 -16.67 -9.06 -28.88
N ILE A 85 -15.81 -9.81 -28.17
CA ILE A 85 -16.07 -10.21 -26.78
C ILE A 85 -15.74 -9.02 -25.88
N GLU A 86 -16.69 -8.61 -25.06
CA GLU A 86 -16.51 -7.56 -24.06
C GLU A 86 -15.90 -8.14 -22.79
N LEU A 87 -15.08 -7.35 -22.08
CA LEU A 87 -14.49 -7.76 -20.82
C LEU A 87 -15.26 -7.12 -19.67
N SER A 88 -15.72 -7.95 -18.73
CA SER A 88 -16.34 -7.47 -17.50
C SER A 88 -15.36 -6.65 -16.68
N SER A 89 -15.88 -5.64 -15.98
CA SER A 89 -15.13 -4.87 -14.99
C SER A 89 -14.95 -5.62 -13.67
N MET A 90 -15.73 -6.67 -13.42
CA MET A 90 -15.62 -7.51 -12.23
C MET A 90 -14.77 -8.76 -12.52
N PRO A 91 -13.53 -8.83 -12.01
CA PRO A 91 -12.69 -9.98 -12.22
C PRO A 91 -13.05 -11.14 -11.29
N ILE A 92 -12.68 -12.35 -11.68
CA ILE A 92 -12.65 -13.52 -10.80
C ILE A 92 -11.37 -13.45 -9.98
N LEU A 93 -11.49 -13.41 -8.65
CA LEU A 93 -10.34 -13.33 -7.76
C LEU A 93 -9.73 -14.72 -7.54
N ILE A 94 -8.44 -14.82 -7.82
CA ILE A 94 -7.64 -16.04 -7.62
C ILE A 94 -6.43 -15.68 -6.76
N GLU A 95 -6.26 -16.36 -5.64
CA GLU A 95 -5.07 -16.25 -4.82
C GLU A 95 -4.05 -17.33 -5.19
N ARG A 96 -2.77 -16.99 -5.15
CA ARG A 96 -1.67 -17.90 -5.45
C ARG A 96 -0.47 -17.65 -4.55
N GLY A 97 0.32 -18.69 -4.27
CA GLY A 97 1.55 -18.58 -3.47
C GLY A 97 2.72 -17.88 -4.18
N GLY A 98 2.68 -17.77 -5.51
CA GLY A 98 3.76 -17.20 -6.31
C GLY A 98 3.27 -16.50 -7.58
N SER A 99 4.20 -15.89 -8.31
CA SER A 99 3.86 -15.18 -9.55
C SER A 99 3.48 -16.18 -10.66
N PRO A 100 2.35 -15.98 -11.35
CA PRO A 100 1.88 -16.89 -12.40
C PRO A 100 2.72 -16.85 -13.68
N VAL A 101 3.78 -16.04 -13.72
CA VAL A 101 4.69 -15.91 -14.85
C VAL A 101 6.14 -16.23 -14.49
N ILE A 102 6.39 -16.77 -13.28
CA ILE A 102 7.75 -17.01 -12.80
C ILE A 102 8.49 -18.08 -13.61
N GLU A 103 7.77 -19.11 -14.06
CA GLU A 103 8.33 -20.24 -14.83
C GLU A 103 8.34 -20.00 -16.35
N VAL A 104 7.89 -18.83 -16.80
CA VAL A 104 7.83 -18.52 -18.22
C VAL A 104 9.24 -18.21 -18.72
N ASP A 105 9.80 -19.16 -19.47
CA ASP A 105 11.01 -18.93 -20.28
C ASP A 105 10.65 -18.24 -21.60
N PRO A 106 11.14 -17.00 -21.84
CA PRO A 106 10.88 -16.30 -23.09
C PRO A 106 11.39 -17.01 -24.34
N SER A 107 12.49 -17.75 -24.25
CA SER A 107 13.06 -18.47 -25.39
C SER A 107 12.12 -19.57 -25.87
N ASP A 108 11.47 -20.26 -24.93
CA ASP A 108 10.47 -21.28 -25.19
C ASP A 108 9.21 -20.68 -25.84
N GLU A 109 8.73 -19.55 -25.32
CA GLU A 109 7.52 -18.90 -25.80
C GLU A 109 7.69 -18.38 -27.24
N LEU A 110 8.87 -17.87 -27.58
CA LEU A 110 9.22 -17.39 -28.92
C LEU A 110 9.33 -18.49 -29.99
N THR A 111 9.32 -19.77 -29.61
CA THR A 111 9.27 -20.88 -30.58
C THR A 111 7.92 -21.00 -31.27
N MET A 112 6.87 -20.37 -30.72
CA MET A 112 5.53 -20.40 -31.28
C MET A 112 5.38 -19.48 -32.50
N GLN A 113 4.67 -19.98 -33.51
CA GLN A 113 4.30 -19.16 -34.69
C GLN A 113 3.48 -17.94 -34.29
N SER A 114 2.66 -18.06 -33.25
CA SER A 114 1.91 -16.98 -32.61
C SER A 114 2.09 -17.09 -31.10
N TYR A 115 2.88 -16.19 -30.53
CA TYR A 115 3.16 -16.11 -29.10
C TYR A 115 2.39 -14.96 -28.45
N SER A 116 2.19 -15.06 -27.13
CA SER A 116 1.48 -14.05 -26.36
C SER A 116 2.24 -12.71 -26.34
N PRO A 117 1.62 -11.57 -26.70
CA PRO A 117 2.21 -10.25 -26.51
C PRO A 117 2.56 -9.97 -25.03
N GLN A 118 1.86 -10.60 -24.09
CA GLN A 118 2.15 -10.52 -22.65
C GLN A 118 3.59 -10.93 -22.31
N LEU A 119 4.25 -11.71 -23.18
CA LEU A 119 5.66 -12.06 -23.05
C LEU A 119 6.55 -10.82 -22.86
N TYR A 120 6.24 -9.71 -23.53
CA TYR A 120 6.98 -8.47 -23.38
C TYR A 120 6.80 -7.82 -21.99
N LEU A 121 5.66 -8.04 -21.31
CA LEU A 121 5.50 -7.65 -19.90
C LEU A 121 6.38 -8.50 -19.01
N VAL A 122 6.38 -9.82 -19.21
CA VAL A 122 7.21 -10.76 -18.44
C VAL A 122 8.69 -10.40 -18.58
N GLN A 123 9.19 -10.24 -19.81
CA GLN A 123 10.58 -9.83 -20.04
C GLN A 123 10.87 -8.44 -19.48
N GLY A 124 9.93 -7.51 -19.62
CA GLY A 124 10.03 -6.15 -19.06
C GLY A 124 10.20 -6.17 -17.54
N ASP A 125 9.38 -6.94 -16.83
CA ASP A 125 9.42 -7.11 -15.38
C ASP A 125 10.71 -7.81 -14.93
N GLN A 126 11.12 -8.88 -15.62
CA GLN A 126 12.38 -9.57 -15.35
C GLN A 126 13.58 -8.63 -15.48
N TYR A 127 13.67 -7.84 -16.56
CA TYR A 127 14.73 -6.85 -16.73
C TYR A 127 14.66 -5.74 -15.68
N PHE A 128 13.45 -5.30 -15.31
CA PHE A 128 13.25 -4.27 -14.28
C PHE A 128 13.78 -4.74 -12.92
N LYS A 129 13.41 -5.96 -12.49
CA LYS A 129 13.90 -6.60 -11.25
C LYS A 129 15.43 -6.78 -11.23
N GLN A 130 16.05 -6.95 -12.40
CA GLN A 130 17.51 -7.00 -12.56
C GLN A 130 18.19 -5.63 -12.62
N GLY A 131 17.44 -4.52 -12.49
CA GLY A 131 17.96 -3.16 -12.62
C GLY A 131 18.31 -2.74 -14.05
N LYS A 132 17.96 -3.54 -15.06
CA LYS A 132 18.26 -3.30 -16.48
C LYS A 132 17.18 -2.44 -17.14
N TYR A 133 16.96 -1.23 -16.61
CA TYR A 133 15.82 -0.37 -16.97
C TYR A 133 15.73 0.02 -18.45
N VAL A 134 16.85 0.12 -19.16
CA VAL A 134 16.86 0.39 -20.61
C VAL A 134 16.30 -0.80 -21.40
N HIS A 135 16.67 -2.02 -21.02
CA HIS A 135 16.17 -3.25 -21.64
C HIS A 135 14.69 -3.44 -21.32
N ALA A 136 14.29 -3.24 -20.05
CA ALA A 136 12.89 -3.26 -19.64
C ALA A 136 12.04 -2.26 -20.44
N SER A 137 12.51 -1.00 -20.54
CA SER A 137 11.84 0.04 -21.35
C SER A 137 11.65 -0.38 -22.81
N ALA A 138 12.62 -1.11 -23.39
CA ALA A 138 12.53 -1.58 -24.76
C ALA A 138 11.41 -2.61 -24.93
N GLN A 139 11.26 -3.55 -23.98
CA GLN A 139 10.18 -4.54 -24.01
C GLN A 139 8.80 -3.90 -23.87
N TYR A 140 8.63 -2.99 -22.91
CA TYR A 140 7.35 -2.28 -22.75
C TYR A 140 6.98 -1.46 -23.99
N ARG A 141 7.93 -0.77 -24.61
CA ARG A 141 7.69 -0.05 -25.87
C ARG A 141 7.35 -1.00 -27.02
N GLN A 142 7.97 -2.18 -27.06
CA GLN A 142 7.66 -3.18 -28.07
C GLN A 142 6.23 -3.68 -27.92
N LEU A 143 5.76 -3.94 -26.69
CA LEU A 143 4.37 -4.30 -26.44
C LEU A 143 3.41 -3.21 -26.91
N LEU A 144 3.68 -1.95 -26.57
CA LEU A 144 2.82 -0.81 -26.90
C LEU A 144 2.67 -0.55 -28.41
N LYS A 145 3.61 -1.04 -29.23
CA LYS A 145 3.51 -1.02 -30.70
C LYS A 145 2.56 -2.08 -31.27
N THR A 146 2.14 -3.05 -30.45
CA THR A 146 1.23 -4.12 -30.87
C THR A 146 -0.16 -3.54 -31.15
N LYS A 147 -0.68 -3.78 -32.35
CA LYS A 147 -1.98 -3.24 -32.80
C LYS A 147 -3.16 -3.81 -32.02
N ARG A 148 -3.07 -5.09 -31.65
CA ARG A 148 -4.12 -5.85 -30.94
C ARG A 148 -3.59 -6.19 -29.56
N LEU A 149 -4.11 -5.52 -28.55
CA LEU A 149 -3.68 -5.67 -27.17
C LEU A 149 -4.87 -5.40 -26.27
N LEU A 150 -5.06 -6.25 -25.26
CA LEU A 150 -6.12 -6.04 -24.27
C LEU A 150 -5.81 -4.82 -23.39
N PRO A 151 -6.83 -4.13 -22.86
CA PRO A 151 -6.64 -2.89 -22.09
C PRO A 151 -5.72 -3.06 -20.88
N PHE A 152 -5.86 -4.17 -20.14
CA PHE A 152 -5.06 -4.44 -18.93
C PHE A 152 -3.57 -4.61 -19.22
N ASP A 153 -3.19 -5.24 -20.34
CA ASP A 153 -1.79 -5.40 -20.74
C ASP A 153 -1.18 -4.08 -21.23
N ARG A 154 -2.00 -3.25 -21.90
CA ARG A 154 -1.59 -1.90 -22.29
C ARG A 154 -1.27 -1.06 -21.07
N LEU A 155 -2.14 -1.07 -20.06
CA LEU A 155 -1.90 -0.37 -18.78
C LEU A 155 -0.63 -0.89 -18.10
N GLY A 156 -0.45 -2.20 -18.03
CA GLY A 156 0.76 -2.82 -17.48
C GLY A 156 2.04 -2.33 -18.17
N ALA A 157 2.06 -2.23 -19.51
CA ALA A 157 3.22 -1.71 -20.22
C ALA A 157 3.44 -0.20 -20.06
N VAL A 158 2.36 0.60 -20.00
CA VAL A 158 2.49 2.05 -19.72
C VAL A 158 3.10 2.26 -18.34
N ASN A 159 2.62 1.55 -17.32
CA ASN A 159 3.13 1.64 -15.96
C ASN A 159 4.57 1.12 -15.86
N GLY A 160 4.85 -0.03 -16.45
CA GLY A 160 6.21 -0.60 -16.50
C GLY A 160 7.21 0.35 -17.16
N LEU A 161 6.82 1.00 -18.27
CA LEU A 161 7.64 2.02 -18.92
C LEU A 161 7.82 3.25 -18.03
N ALA A 162 6.77 3.72 -17.37
CA ALA A 162 6.84 4.84 -16.45
C ALA A 162 7.79 4.55 -15.26
N SER A 163 7.70 3.36 -14.66
CA SER A 163 8.65 2.88 -13.63
C SER A 163 10.08 2.91 -14.15
N CYS A 164 10.34 2.37 -15.33
CA CYS A 164 11.68 2.39 -15.91
C CYS A 164 12.22 3.81 -16.13
N LEU A 165 11.36 4.75 -16.55
CA LEU A 165 11.73 6.16 -16.73
C LEU A 165 12.00 6.84 -15.38
N ALA A 166 11.23 6.50 -14.35
CA ALA A 166 11.43 7.00 -12.99
C ALA A 166 12.80 6.58 -12.44
N GLU A 167 13.17 5.30 -12.58
CA GLU A 167 14.50 4.80 -12.18
C GLU A 167 15.65 5.39 -13.00
N GLN A 168 15.37 5.82 -14.23
CA GLN A 168 16.32 6.53 -15.09
C GLN A 168 16.35 8.05 -14.84
N TYR A 169 15.68 8.55 -13.80
CA TYR A 169 15.56 9.98 -13.48
C TYR A 169 14.92 10.83 -14.60
N LYS A 170 14.19 10.20 -15.52
CA LYS A 170 13.43 10.86 -16.60
C LYS A 170 12.03 11.24 -16.08
N TRP A 171 11.99 11.93 -14.95
CA TRP A 171 10.78 12.15 -14.17
C TRP A 171 9.64 12.86 -14.92
N PRO A 172 9.87 13.91 -15.74
CA PRO A 172 8.77 14.54 -16.49
C PRO A 172 8.06 13.56 -17.45
N GLN A 173 8.82 12.67 -18.09
CA GLN A 173 8.27 11.67 -19.00
C GLN A 173 7.54 10.56 -18.24
N ALA A 174 8.08 10.14 -17.10
CA ALA A 174 7.41 9.18 -16.22
C ALA A 174 6.08 9.72 -15.69
N LEU A 175 6.06 10.96 -15.17
CA LEU A 175 4.85 11.62 -14.66
C LEU A 175 3.79 11.79 -15.76
N SER A 176 4.19 12.13 -16.99
CA SER A 176 3.26 12.22 -18.12
C SER A 176 2.61 10.87 -18.44
N LEU A 177 3.37 9.78 -18.46
CA LEU A 177 2.81 8.44 -18.67
C LEU A 177 1.91 8.00 -17.53
N VAL A 178 2.31 8.28 -16.28
CA VAL A 178 1.49 8.01 -15.10
C VAL A 178 0.15 8.74 -15.20
N GLN A 179 0.15 10.02 -15.57
CA GLN A 179 -1.09 10.79 -15.72
C GLN A 179 -2.03 10.16 -16.76
N THR A 180 -1.51 9.79 -17.92
CA THR A 180 -2.29 9.07 -18.94
C THR A 180 -2.80 7.73 -18.44
N SER A 181 -2.01 7.01 -17.63
CA SER A 181 -2.42 5.74 -17.05
C SER A 181 -3.58 5.93 -16.06
N ILE A 182 -3.47 6.90 -15.14
CA ILE A 182 -4.51 7.23 -14.15
C ILE A 182 -5.81 7.66 -14.83
N GLU A 183 -5.74 8.44 -15.91
CA GLU A 183 -6.92 8.84 -16.68
C GLU A 183 -7.63 7.64 -17.34
N ALA A 184 -6.86 6.62 -17.74
CA ALA A 184 -7.41 5.40 -18.33
C ALA A 184 -7.98 4.43 -17.27
N GLU A 185 -7.33 4.31 -16.11
CA GLU A 185 -7.80 3.51 -14.98
C GLU A 185 -7.40 4.16 -13.64
N PRO A 186 -8.33 4.81 -12.92
CA PRO A 186 -8.01 5.51 -11.68
C PRO A 186 -7.86 4.57 -10.47
N PHE A 187 -8.24 3.29 -10.55
CA PHE A 187 -8.13 2.35 -9.42
C PHE A 187 -6.80 1.59 -9.37
N GLN A 188 -5.85 1.95 -10.24
CA GLN A 188 -4.50 1.38 -10.22
C GLN A 188 -3.74 1.81 -8.97
N SER A 189 -2.79 0.98 -8.56
CA SER A 189 -1.92 1.23 -7.42
C SER A 189 -0.59 1.84 -7.85
N LEU A 190 0.08 1.18 -8.79
CA LEU A 190 1.44 1.49 -9.23
C LEU A 190 1.63 2.93 -9.74
N PRO A 191 0.73 3.55 -10.53
CA PRO A 191 0.93 4.92 -11.00
C PRO A 191 1.08 5.94 -9.85
N TYR A 192 0.26 5.82 -8.80
CA TYR A 192 0.36 6.69 -7.62
C TYR A 192 1.64 6.42 -6.84
N LEU A 193 2.08 5.16 -6.72
CA LEU A 193 3.35 4.82 -6.08
C LEU A 193 4.56 5.36 -6.87
N ILE A 194 4.50 5.38 -8.21
CA ILE A 194 5.52 6.02 -9.05
C ILE A 194 5.56 7.53 -8.79
N GLN A 195 4.41 8.22 -8.80
CA GLN A 195 4.34 9.65 -8.46
C GLN A 195 4.93 9.93 -7.07
N PHE A 196 4.47 9.19 -6.06
CA PHE A 196 4.96 9.27 -4.68
C PHE A 196 6.49 9.16 -4.64
N LYS A 197 7.06 8.11 -5.25
CA LYS A 197 8.52 7.90 -5.28
C LYS A 197 9.25 9.08 -5.95
N ILE A 198 8.76 9.54 -7.10
CA ILE A 198 9.36 10.67 -7.82
C ILE A 198 9.35 11.94 -6.95
N TYR A 199 8.20 12.30 -6.39
CA TYR A 199 8.07 13.50 -5.57
C TYR A 199 8.86 13.40 -4.26
N GLN A 200 8.93 12.22 -3.65
CA GLN A 200 9.74 11.96 -2.47
C GLN A 200 11.24 12.18 -2.77
N LEU A 201 11.74 11.67 -3.90
CA LEU A 201 13.13 11.88 -4.34
C LEU A 201 13.43 13.35 -4.65
N GLN A 202 12.43 14.07 -5.17
CA GLN A 202 12.51 15.52 -5.38
C GLN A 202 12.41 16.33 -4.09
N LYS A 203 12.14 15.69 -2.93
CA LYS A 203 11.80 16.35 -1.66
C LYS A 203 10.58 17.26 -1.76
N ASN A 204 9.69 16.97 -2.70
CA ASN A 204 8.44 17.68 -2.87
C ASN A 204 7.38 17.05 -1.97
N TRP A 205 7.45 17.34 -0.67
CA TRP A 205 6.72 16.60 0.36
C TRP A 205 5.20 16.68 0.22
N HIS A 206 4.67 17.82 -0.20
CA HIS A 206 3.24 18.01 -0.33
C HIS A 206 2.66 17.16 -1.48
N GLU A 207 3.34 17.11 -2.63
CA GLU A 207 2.94 16.31 -3.79
C GLU A 207 3.16 14.83 -3.54
N ALA A 208 4.25 14.46 -2.86
CA ALA A 208 4.48 13.08 -2.42
C ALA A 208 3.36 12.60 -1.49
N TYR A 209 2.97 13.45 -0.52
CA TYR A 209 1.84 13.21 0.38
C TYR A 209 0.54 13.04 -0.41
N GLN A 210 0.20 13.99 -1.30
CA GLN A 210 -1.02 13.94 -2.09
C GLN A 210 -1.12 12.68 -2.96
N SER A 211 -0.02 12.28 -3.61
CA SER A 211 0.00 11.07 -4.43
C SER A 211 -0.18 9.80 -3.61
N LEU A 212 0.50 9.69 -2.46
CA LEU A 212 0.33 8.54 -1.58
C LEU A 212 -1.05 8.53 -0.91
N ASN A 213 -1.64 9.68 -0.62
CA ASN A 213 -2.99 9.76 -0.05
C ASN A 213 -4.05 9.30 -1.06
N LYS A 214 -3.89 9.68 -2.34
CA LYS A 214 -4.74 9.18 -3.42
C LYS A 214 -4.61 7.67 -3.61
N TYR A 215 -3.41 7.12 -3.44
CA TYR A 215 -3.24 5.67 -3.38
C TYR A 215 -4.02 5.06 -2.20
N TYR A 216 -3.88 5.63 -1.01
CA TYR A 216 -4.53 5.15 0.21
C TYR A 216 -6.05 5.15 0.14
N GLU A 217 -6.66 6.21 -0.42
CA GLU A 217 -8.11 6.29 -0.69
C GLU A 217 -8.66 5.14 -1.55
N ARG A 218 -7.78 4.40 -2.25
CA ARG A 218 -8.12 3.36 -3.23
C ARG A 218 -7.48 2.02 -2.90
N ILE A 219 -6.89 1.86 -1.72
CA ILE A 219 -6.09 0.69 -1.36
C ILE A 219 -6.92 -0.62 -1.42
N GLU A 220 -8.21 -0.54 -1.12
CA GLU A 220 -9.16 -1.67 -1.17
C GLU A 220 -9.73 -1.95 -2.56
N LEU A 221 -9.48 -1.09 -3.56
CA LEU A 221 -10.03 -1.26 -4.90
C LEU A 221 -9.13 -2.17 -5.76
N TYR A 222 -9.75 -2.92 -6.67
CA TYR A 222 -9.02 -3.71 -7.66
C TYR A 222 -8.67 -2.85 -8.87
N SER A 223 -7.38 -2.85 -9.20
CA SER A 223 -6.88 -2.31 -10.44
C SER A 223 -7.30 -3.17 -11.61
N ARG A 224 -7.48 -2.60 -12.79
CA ARG A 224 -7.60 -3.34 -14.06
C ARG A 224 -6.28 -3.39 -14.85
N ALA A 225 -5.16 -3.02 -14.24
CA ALA A 225 -3.86 -3.11 -14.88
C ALA A 225 -3.20 -4.46 -14.61
N ASN A 226 -2.58 -5.04 -15.64
CA ASN A 226 -1.70 -6.18 -15.45
C ASN A 226 -0.38 -5.72 -14.81
N PHE A 227 0.28 -6.58 -14.03
CA PHE A 227 1.53 -6.29 -13.32
C PHE A 227 1.41 -5.07 -12.39
N ASP A 228 0.28 -4.93 -11.70
CA ASP A 228 0.11 -3.91 -10.67
C ASP A 228 0.70 -4.36 -9.32
N VAL A 229 1.07 -3.40 -8.47
CA VAL A 229 1.73 -3.65 -7.18
C VAL A 229 1.15 -2.74 -6.12
N LYS A 230 0.83 -3.34 -4.96
CA LYS A 230 0.40 -2.68 -3.73
C LYS A 230 1.47 -2.82 -2.64
N ILE A 231 1.61 -1.77 -1.84
CA ILE A 231 2.33 -1.80 -0.56
C ILE A 231 1.33 -1.94 0.59
N GLY A 232 1.76 -2.54 1.70
CA GLY A 232 0.88 -2.82 2.84
C GLY A 232 0.29 -1.56 3.48
N GLU A 233 -0.87 -1.70 4.10
CA GLU A 233 -1.59 -0.62 4.78
C GLU A 233 -0.72 0.03 5.87
N GLU A 234 -0.05 -0.77 6.71
CA GLU A 234 0.85 -0.24 7.74
C GLU A 234 2.01 0.58 7.17
N GLU A 235 2.65 0.07 6.10
CA GLU A 235 3.73 0.80 5.40
C GLU A 235 3.21 2.11 4.81
N THR A 236 2.01 2.08 4.24
CA THR A 236 1.34 3.26 3.67
C THR A 236 1.08 4.32 4.72
N LEU A 237 0.49 3.93 5.86
CA LEU A 237 0.19 4.83 6.97
C LEU A 237 1.46 5.45 7.58
N MET A 238 2.52 4.65 7.75
CA MET A 238 3.82 5.15 8.22
C MET A 238 4.40 6.19 7.26
N ASN A 239 4.39 5.90 5.95
CA ASN A 239 4.88 6.81 4.93
C ASN A 239 4.04 8.09 4.86
N LEU A 240 2.71 7.98 4.94
CA LEU A 240 1.80 9.14 4.99
C LEU A 240 2.07 10.03 6.19
N ALA A 241 2.24 9.44 7.38
CA ALA A 241 2.56 10.19 8.58
C ALA A 241 3.90 10.93 8.46
N ASP A 242 4.95 10.28 7.94
CA ASP A 242 6.26 10.92 7.73
C ASP A 242 6.18 12.07 6.71
N LEU A 243 5.52 11.85 5.57
CA LEU A 243 5.34 12.88 4.54
C LEU A 243 4.53 14.05 5.06
N ALA A 244 3.44 13.79 5.80
CA ALA A 244 2.60 14.80 6.40
C ALA A 244 3.41 15.67 7.39
N LEU A 245 4.24 15.07 8.24
CA LEU A 245 5.13 15.83 9.13
C LEU A 245 6.13 16.69 8.35
N LYS A 246 6.77 16.14 7.30
CA LYS A 246 7.71 16.89 6.45
C LYS A 246 7.03 18.02 5.68
N ALA A 247 5.75 17.87 5.36
CA ALA A 247 4.90 18.88 4.73
C ALA A 247 4.28 19.86 5.73
N GLY A 248 4.51 19.71 7.05
CA GLY A 248 3.92 20.54 8.10
C GLY A 248 2.44 20.25 8.42
N LEU A 249 1.90 19.18 7.85
CA LEU A 249 0.51 18.70 8.00
C LEU A 249 0.38 17.85 9.28
N ARG A 250 0.50 18.51 10.44
CA ARG A 250 0.55 17.84 11.75
C ARG A 250 -0.74 17.11 12.11
N SER A 251 -1.90 17.66 11.74
CA SER A 251 -3.21 17.06 12.05
C SER A 251 -3.38 15.74 11.31
N GLU A 252 -3.03 15.74 10.03
CA GLU A 252 -3.06 14.59 9.13
C GLU A 252 -2.08 13.52 9.60
N ALA A 253 -0.84 13.90 9.92
CA ALA A 253 0.13 12.99 10.52
C ALA A 253 -0.39 12.32 11.80
N SER A 254 -1.10 13.08 12.66
CA SER A 254 -1.71 12.54 13.86
C SER A 254 -2.81 11.54 13.53
N GLY A 255 -3.64 11.83 12.52
CA GLY A 255 -4.65 10.90 12.00
C GLY A 255 -4.05 9.54 11.65
N PHE A 256 -3.05 9.51 10.76
CA PHE A 256 -2.44 8.26 10.31
C PHE A 256 -1.72 7.48 11.42
N LEU A 257 -1.05 8.17 12.35
CA LEU A 257 -0.41 7.50 13.49
C LEU A 257 -1.42 6.89 14.46
N ASN A 258 -2.56 7.55 14.69
CA ASN A 258 -3.64 7.01 15.52
C ASN A 258 -4.32 5.81 14.87
N GLU A 259 -4.50 5.85 13.54
CA GLU A 259 -5.03 4.72 12.77
C GLU A 259 -4.09 3.51 12.86
N LEU A 260 -2.78 3.73 12.66
CA LEU A 260 -1.78 2.67 12.81
C LEU A 260 -1.70 2.13 14.25
N PHE A 261 -1.83 3.01 15.26
CA PHE A 261 -1.93 2.58 16.65
C PHE A 261 -3.12 1.64 16.87
N THR A 262 -4.25 1.91 16.21
CA THR A 262 -5.46 1.09 16.28
C THR A 262 -5.26 -0.26 15.58
N ILE A 263 -4.67 -0.29 14.38
CA ILE A 263 -4.33 -1.52 13.65
C ILE A 263 -3.41 -2.42 14.48
N LYS A 264 -2.45 -1.82 15.19
CA LYS A 264 -1.53 -2.53 16.09
C LYS A 264 -2.15 -2.89 17.45
N ASN A 265 -3.45 -2.69 17.66
CA ASN A 265 -4.14 -2.92 18.94
C ASN A 265 -3.47 -2.20 20.14
N GLY A 266 -2.80 -1.08 19.88
CA GLY A 266 -2.02 -0.34 20.85
C GLY A 266 -0.71 -1.01 21.30
N GLU A 267 -0.28 -2.08 20.64
CA GLU A 267 1.00 -2.76 20.83
C GLU A 267 2.08 -2.09 19.98
N VAL A 268 2.63 -1.00 20.49
CA VAL A 268 3.65 -0.18 19.82
C VAL A 268 4.83 0.06 20.75
N ASP A 269 5.99 0.36 20.15
CA ASP A 269 7.17 0.70 20.94
C ASP A 269 7.04 2.09 21.59
N ARG A 270 7.97 2.36 22.51
CA ARG A 270 8.01 3.63 23.25
C ARG A 270 8.20 4.83 22.31
N ALA A 271 9.07 4.73 21.31
CA ALA A 271 9.34 5.85 20.39
C ALA A 271 8.09 6.25 19.61
N PHE A 272 7.25 5.29 19.24
CA PHE A 272 5.97 5.52 18.59
C PHE A 272 4.97 6.23 19.53
N LEU A 273 4.87 5.79 20.79
CA LEU A 273 4.05 6.46 21.81
C LEU A 273 4.51 7.90 22.07
N GLN A 274 5.82 8.13 22.15
CA GLN A 274 6.38 9.46 22.32
C GLN A 274 6.00 10.37 21.15
N LYS A 275 6.06 9.86 19.91
CA LYS A 275 5.65 10.61 18.72
C LYS A 275 4.16 11.00 18.77
N LEU A 276 3.30 10.07 19.15
CA LEU A 276 1.86 10.31 19.34
C LEU A 276 1.59 11.32 20.46
N PHE A 277 2.29 11.20 21.59
CA PHE A 277 2.20 12.13 22.70
C PHE A 277 2.58 13.55 22.28
N VAL A 278 3.79 13.73 21.74
CA VAL A 278 4.32 15.05 21.35
C VAL A 278 3.37 15.71 20.35
N LEU A 279 2.90 14.97 19.34
CA LEU A 279 2.01 15.51 18.33
C LEU A 279 0.64 15.88 18.91
N SER A 280 0.11 15.11 19.87
CA SER A 280 -1.12 15.44 20.58
C SER A 280 -0.97 16.73 21.39
N VAL A 281 0.17 16.91 22.05
CA VAL A 281 0.47 18.16 22.79
C VAL A 281 0.56 19.34 21.82
N GLU A 282 1.32 19.21 20.72
CA GLU A 282 1.44 20.26 19.71
C GLU A 282 0.07 20.71 19.19
N LEU A 283 -0.81 19.76 18.88
CA LEU A 283 -2.19 19.98 18.42
C LEU A 283 -3.16 20.42 19.53
N SER A 284 -2.69 20.52 20.77
CA SER A 284 -3.49 20.89 21.94
C SER A 284 -4.66 19.92 22.22
N ASP A 285 -4.51 18.64 21.86
CA ASP A 285 -5.45 17.58 22.17
C ASP A 285 -5.14 17.00 23.56
N TYR A 286 -5.70 17.65 24.59
CA TYR A 286 -5.48 17.30 25.98
C TYR A 286 -5.77 15.83 26.28
N ASN A 287 -6.87 15.29 25.77
CA ASN A 287 -7.30 13.93 26.07
C ASN A 287 -6.32 12.89 25.52
N LYS A 288 -5.86 13.07 24.28
CA LYS A 288 -4.85 12.18 23.69
C LYS A 288 -3.49 12.35 24.36
N SER A 289 -3.10 13.58 24.72
CA SER A 289 -1.86 13.82 25.46
C SER A 289 -1.83 13.07 26.78
N VAL A 290 -2.91 13.13 27.58
CA VAL A 290 -3.03 12.35 28.82
C VAL A 290 -3.03 10.85 28.54
N PHE A 291 -3.83 10.38 27.58
CA PHE A 291 -3.91 8.96 27.24
C PHE A 291 -2.55 8.34 26.88
N PHE A 292 -1.78 8.99 25.99
CA PHE A 292 -0.47 8.46 25.60
C PHE A 292 0.58 8.63 26.68
N PHE A 293 0.49 9.68 27.50
CA PHE A 293 1.31 9.82 28.69
C PHE A 293 1.10 8.65 29.66
N ASP A 294 -0.15 8.37 30.02
CA ASP A 294 -0.49 7.27 30.93
C ASP A 294 -0.06 5.92 30.34
N LYS A 295 -0.26 5.71 29.04
CA LYS A 295 0.19 4.48 28.35
C LYS A 295 1.70 4.24 28.51
N MET A 296 2.50 5.30 28.57
CA MET A 296 3.96 5.22 28.76
C MET A 296 4.36 5.06 30.24
N PHE A 297 3.69 5.75 31.17
CA PHE A 297 4.17 5.91 32.54
C PHE A 297 3.37 5.18 33.62
N ASP A 298 2.10 4.83 33.40
CA ASP A 298 1.20 4.32 34.45
C ASP A 298 1.77 3.11 35.22
N LYS A 299 2.35 2.15 34.50
CA LYS A 299 3.03 1.00 35.13
C LYS A 299 4.29 1.36 35.91
N ALA A 300 5.02 2.38 35.48
CA ALA A 300 6.26 2.80 36.12
C ALA A 300 5.99 3.63 37.38
N LEU A 301 4.96 4.47 37.32
CA LEU A 301 4.43 5.22 38.47
C LEU A 301 3.96 4.26 39.56
N THR A 302 3.08 3.31 39.21
CA THR A 302 2.49 2.37 40.20
C THR A 302 3.47 1.36 40.81
N LYS A 303 4.61 1.07 40.16
CA LYS A 303 5.61 0.11 40.65
C LYS A 303 6.86 0.74 41.25
N GLY A 304 6.98 2.07 41.21
CA GLY A 304 8.15 2.81 41.73
C GLY A 304 9.48 2.48 41.03
N SER A 305 9.45 1.91 39.83
CA SER A 305 10.64 1.50 39.06
C SER A 305 10.85 2.42 37.86
N MET A 306 11.38 3.62 38.11
CA MET A 306 11.84 4.55 37.08
C MET A 306 13.35 4.68 37.12
N ASP A 307 14.02 4.41 36.01
CA ASP A 307 15.42 4.76 35.81
C ASP A 307 15.59 6.28 35.59
N GLU A 308 16.85 6.72 35.52
CA GLU A 308 17.20 8.14 35.35
C GLU A 308 16.65 8.72 34.04
N GLN A 309 16.76 7.97 32.94
CA GLN A 309 16.24 8.40 31.64
C GLN A 309 14.72 8.58 31.67
N MET A 310 13.98 7.66 32.30
CA MET A 310 12.53 7.78 32.44
C MET A 310 12.12 8.99 33.28
N ARG A 311 12.91 9.35 34.30
CA ARG A 311 12.67 10.56 35.11
C ARG A 311 12.90 11.83 34.31
N GLU A 312 13.95 11.87 33.49
CA GLU A 312 14.20 12.99 32.56
C GLU A 312 13.05 13.14 31.55
N GLU A 313 12.63 12.05 30.91
CA GLU A 313 11.49 12.07 29.97
C GLU A 313 10.18 12.52 30.63
N LEU A 314 9.88 12.01 31.83
CA LEU A 314 8.75 12.45 32.63
C LEU A 314 8.81 13.97 32.82
N ASN A 315 9.95 14.46 33.27
CA ASN A 315 10.18 15.87 33.56
C ASN A 315 9.98 16.77 32.32
N ASP A 316 10.44 16.33 31.16
CA ASP A 316 10.26 17.02 29.88
C ASP A 316 8.78 17.07 29.48
N TYR A 317 8.06 15.95 29.57
CA TYR A 317 6.64 15.90 29.20
C TYR A 317 5.78 16.74 30.13
N MET A 318 6.08 16.71 31.42
CA MET A 318 5.43 17.59 32.37
C MET A 318 5.69 19.07 32.09
N ALA A 319 6.88 19.43 31.62
CA ALA A 319 7.14 20.79 31.16
C ALA A 319 6.24 21.16 29.97
N MET A 320 6.01 20.23 29.04
CA MET A 320 5.08 20.45 27.91
C MET A 320 3.63 20.65 28.38
N PHE A 321 3.14 19.86 29.34
CA PHE A 321 1.81 20.08 29.95
C PHE A 321 1.71 21.46 30.61
N MET A 322 2.74 21.87 31.36
CA MET A 322 2.80 23.20 31.99
C MET A 322 2.82 24.32 30.95
N GLN A 323 3.52 24.16 29.83
CA GLN A 323 3.54 25.14 28.73
C GLN A 323 2.18 25.30 28.05
N LYS A 324 1.38 24.23 27.98
CA LYS A 324 0.00 24.24 27.47
C LYS A 324 -1.04 24.68 28.49
N GLU A 325 -0.61 25.14 29.67
CA GLU A 325 -1.48 25.57 30.77
C GLU A 325 -2.37 24.44 31.32
N TRP A 326 -1.97 23.18 31.10
CA TRP A 326 -2.65 22.00 31.62
C TRP A 326 -2.20 21.70 33.06
N TYR A 327 -2.29 22.72 33.92
CA TYR A 327 -1.71 22.74 35.25
C TYR A 327 -2.34 21.74 36.21
N ASP A 328 -3.65 21.45 36.08
CA ASP A 328 -4.33 20.51 36.96
C ASP A 328 -3.83 19.08 36.80
N PHE A 329 -3.56 18.65 35.57
CA PHE A 329 -2.92 17.35 35.33
C PHE A 329 -1.56 17.28 36.01
N ALA A 330 -0.74 18.33 35.81
CA ALA A 330 0.59 18.38 36.39
C ALA A 330 0.59 18.42 37.92
N TYR A 331 -0.31 19.20 38.50
CA TYR A 331 -0.48 19.24 39.94
C TYR A 331 -0.87 17.87 40.51
N ASN A 332 -1.86 17.20 39.91
CA ASN A 332 -2.33 15.91 40.41
C ASN A 332 -1.22 14.85 40.36
N LEU A 333 -0.46 14.79 39.27
CA LEU A 333 0.62 13.83 39.13
C LEU A 333 1.79 14.11 40.09
N TYR A 334 2.25 15.37 40.21
CA TYR A 334 3.32 15.69 41.16
C TYR A 334 2.90 15.47 42.61
N ARG A 335 1.61 15.64 42.93
CA ARG A 335 1.07 15.32 44.25
C ARG A 335 1.18 13.82 44.53
N GLU A 336 0.84 12.97 43.57
CA GLU A 336 0.96 11.52 43.69
C GLU A 336 2.43 11.10 43.85
N LEU A 337 3.31 11.60 42.98
CA LEU A 337 4.76 11.33 43.06
C LEU A 337 5.38 11.78 44.40
N TYR A 338 5.00 12.95 44.90
CA TYR A 338 5.49 13.43 46.20
C TYR A 338 4.96 12.59 47.36
N ASN A 339 3.72 12.14 47.31
CA ASN A 339 3.16 11.27 48.36
C ASN A 339 3.89 9.92 48.44
N GLU A 340 4.29 9.37 47.30
CA GLU A 340 5.07 8.13 47.23
C GLU A 340 6.55 8.33 47.57
N HIS A 341 7.10 9.50 47.23
CA HIS A 341 8.51 9.85 47.43
C HIS A 341 8.69 11.21 48.13
N PRO A 342 8.34 11.32 49.43
CA PRO A 342 8.30 12.61 50.14
C PRO A 342 9.67 13.25 50.37
N HIS A 343 10.74 12.47 50.20
CA HIS A 343 12.13 12.94 50.33
C HIS A 343 12.74 13.40 49.00
N ASP A 344 12.02 13.31 47.88
CA ASP A 344 12.49 13.80 46.60
C ASP A 344 12.27 15.32 46.50
N ASP A 345 13.37 16.06 46.59
CA ASP A 345 13.37 17.53 46.54
C ASP A 345 12.85 18.09 45.22
N GLU A 346 13.01 17.36 44.11
CA GLU A 346 12.56 17.80 42.80
C GLU A 346 11.03 17.75 42.70
N TYR A 347 10.42 16.62 43.07
CA TYR A 347 8.96 16.50 43.07
C TYR A 347 8.30 17.52 44.00
N ARG A 348 8.89 17.76 45.18
CA ARG A 348 8.42 18.82 46.08
C ARG A 348 8.44 20.19 45.41
N ARG A 349 9.56 20.58 44.78
CA ARG A 349 9.68 21.88 44.11
C ARG A 349 8.68 22.01 42.96
N ARG A 350 8.50 20.97 42.16
CA ARG A 350 7.58 20.97 41.02
C ARG A 350 6.12 21.01 41.46
N LEU A 351 5.78 20.31 42.55
CA LEU A 351 4.45 20.40 43.19
C LEU A 351 4.15 21.82 43.67
N ILE A 352 5.07 22.49 44.36
CA ILE A 352 4.90 23.89 44.78
C ILE A 352 4.58 24.80 43.59
N VAL A 353 5.34 24.66 42.50
CA VAL A 353 5.11 25.44 41.26
C VAL A 353 3.73 25.17 40.68
N ALA A 354 3.31 23.90 40.58
CA ALA A 354 1.99 23.53 40.08
C ALA A 354 0.85 23.99 41.01
N SER A 355 1.04 23.95 42.32
CA SER A 355 0.09 24.45 43.33
C SER A 355 -0.16 25.95 43.16
N VAL A 356 0.91 26.74 42.98
CA VAL A 356 0.76 28.19 42.71
C VAL A 356 0.01 28.44 41.41
N LYS A 357 0.35 27.71 40.33
CA LYS A 357 -0.31 27.85 39.02
C LYS A 357 -1.78 27.44 39.00
N THR A 358 -2.20 26.63 39.96
CA THR A 358 -3.60 26.18 40.12
C THR A 358 -4.35 26.89 41.24
N ASN A 359 -3.82 28.02 41.76
CA ASN A 359 -4.39 28.80 42.87
C ASN A 359 -4.56 28.02 44.19
N ARG A 360 -3.71 27.01 44.43
CA ARG A 360 -3.66 26.21 45.67
C ARG A 360 -2.52 26.69 46.58
N VAL A 361 -2.44 28.01 46.80
CA VAL A 361 -1.30 28.67 47.49
C VAL A 361 -1.11 28.19 48.92
N GLU A 362 -2.18 27.84 49.63
CA GLU A 362 -2.09 27.31 50.99
C GLU A 362 -1.46 25.90 51.07
N GLN A 363 -1.41 25.18 49.95
CA GLN A 363 -0.77 23.86 49.82
C GLN A 363 0.66 23.95 49.26
N ALA A 364 1.07 25.13 48.80
CA ALA A 364 2.40 25.43 48.27
C ALA A 364 3.32 25.88 49.41
#